data_AF-A0A6V8E2N6-F1
#
_entry.id   AF-A0A6V8E2N6-F1
#
_cell.length_a   1.000
_cell.length_b   1.000
_cell.length_c   1.000
_cell.angle_alpha   90.00
_cell.angle_beta   90.00
_cell.angle_gamma   90.00
#
_symmetry.space_group_name_H-M   'P 1'
#
loop_
_entity.id
_entity.type
_entity.pdbx_description
1 polymer ?
#
loop_
_entity_poly.entity_id
_entity_poly.type
_entity_poly.pdbx_seq_one_letter_code
_entity_poly.pdbx_strand_id
1 'polypeptide(L)'
;MESKLVECVPNISEGRDLEKIARIVDVVEAIDGCTVLGVEPDHDYHRTVITFAGEPDAVMNGAVALIEASILELDMRQHKGEHPRMGVVDVCPFVPLRNTTMEECADLARQTVHIVNQRHDVPLFLYGAAASRPERTVLSHLRKGEYEQFQARLSGGDTIHTDHTRMPDLGATEWTETVAKSGGITVGARPILVAYNVNVDERGAKVSKKIGSIVRSSGRLLKSDGGGKVRSRGMLTSVQGMGVPVDELGISQVSMNLLDVDACPLHVAFKTCESLAADHDVSLCGSEVVGLVPLQAMLDAGLFFDPEASDDRTLVTAAMDGLGLNHHHRFDPHEHIIEWALNSEVKP
;
A
#
# COMPACT_ATOMS: atom_id res chain seq x y z
N MET A 1 -25.81 -19.07 4.26
CA MET A 1 -25.24 -17.71 4.27
C MET A 1 -23.90 -17.84 3.60
N GLU A 2 -23.62 -16.99 2.61
CA GLU A 2 -22.28 -16.94 2.02
C GLU A 2 -21.24 -16.63 3.11
N SER A 3 -20.05 -17.22 2.97
CA SER A 3 -19.00 -17.15 3.98
C SER A 3 -18.42 -15.72 4.08
N LYS A 4 -17.85 -15.38 5.23
CA LYS A 4 -17.20 -14.08 5.45
C LYS A 4 -15.85 -14.10 4.76
N LEU A 5 -15.49 -12.98 4.16
CA LEU A 5 -14.20 -12.85 3.48
C LEU A 5 -13.55 -11.51 3.83
N VAL A 6 -12.31 -11.61 4.28
CA VAL A 6 -11.43 -10.48 4.58
C VAL A 6 -10.15 -10.67 3.79
N GLU A 7 -9.63 -9.57 3.27
CA GLU A 7 -8.28 -9.48 2.71
C GLU A 7 -7.35 -8.85 3.74
N CYS A 8 -6.09 -9.28 3.75
CA CYS A 8 -5.00 -8.59 4.41
C CYS A 8 -3.88 -8.31 3.42
N VAL A 9 -3.35 -7.08 3.44
CA VAL A 9 -2.37 -6.60 2.44
C VAL A 9 -1.08 -6.07 3.11
N PRO A 10 -0.33 -6.89 3.87
CA PRO A 10 0.87 -6.41 4.53
C PRO A 10 1.95 -5.93 3.57
N ASN A 11 2.70 -4.92 4.00
CA ASN A 11 3.86 -4.38 3.31
C ASN A 11 5.08 -4.61 4.19
N ILE A 12 5.97 -5.51 3.77
CA ILE A 12 7.22 -5.80 4.50
C ILE A 12 8.39 -5.02 3.89
N SER A 13 9.34 -4.64 4.72
CA SER A 13 10.55 -3.90 4.34
C SER A 13 11.66 -4.86 3.86
N GLU A 14 11.36 -5.61 2.81
CA GLU A 14 12.27 -6.49 2.08
C GLU A 14 11.71 -6.64 0.66
N GLY A 15 12.57 -6.65 -0.36
CA GLY A 15 12.17 -6.68 -1.77
C GLY A 15 13.27 -7.21 -2.69
N ARG A 16 14.35 -7.75 -2.12
CA ARG A 16 15.55 -8.19 -2.83
C ARG A 16 15.93 -9.62 -2.46
N ASP A 17 15.84 -9.98 -1.19
CA ASP A 17 16.08 -11.33 -0.70
C ASP A 17 14.82 -12.18 -0.81
N LEU A 18 14.66 -12.84 -1.95
CA LEU A 18 13.49 -13.68 -2.25
C LEU A 18 13.39 -14.89 -1.32
N GLU A 19 14.49 -15.38 -0.75
CA GLU A 19 14.45 -16.49 0.20
C GLU A 19 13.87 -16.06 1.54
N LYS A 20 14.20 -14.86 2.03
CA LYS A 20 13.55 -14.28 3.21
C LYS A 20 12.06 -14.05 2.99
N ILE A 21 11.70 -13.50 1.84
CA ILE A 21 10.30 -13.24 1.48
C ILE A 21 9.53 -14.57 1.46
N ALA A 22 10.07 -15.60 0.82
CA ALA A 22 9.45 -16.93 0.77
C ALA A 22 9.22 -17.49 2.18
N ARG A 23 10.22 -17.44 3.08
CA ARG A 23 10.03 -17.92 4.47
C ARG A 23 8.94 -17.16 5.24
N ILE A 24 8.76 -15.87 4.97
CA ILE A 24 7.69 -15.06 5.58
C ILE A 24 6.32 -15.40 4.98
N VAL A 25 6.26 -15.73 3.68
CA VAL A 25 5.02 -16.12 3.00
C VAL A 25 4.59 -17.53 3.40
N ASP A 26 5.53 -18.47 3.49
CA ASP A 26 5.28 -19.88 3.85
C ASP A 26 4.51 -20.03 5.17
N VAL A 27 4.76 -19.14 6.15
CA VAL A 27 4.04 -19.19 7.44
C VAL A 27 2.58 -18.75 7.33
N VAL A 28 2.23 -17.94 6.31
CA VAL A 28 0.85 -17.54 6.00
C VAL A 28 0.16 -18.65 5.23
N GLU A 29 0.83 -19.25 4.25
CA GLU A 29 0.31 -20.37 3.46
C GLU A 29 0.01 -21.62 4.32
N ALA A 30 0.72 -21.78 5.43
CA ALA A 30 0.49 -22.86 6.39
C ALA A 30 -0.78 -22.68 7.24
N ILE A 31 -1.48 -21.54 7.16
CA ILE A 31 -2.69 -21.28 7.94
C ILE A 31 -3.93 -21.78 7.19
N ASP A 32 -4.57 -22.81 7.73
CA ASP A 32 -5.85 -23.32 7.22
C ASP A 32 -6.90 -22.21 7.14
N GLY A 33 -7.53 -22.06 5.97
CA GLY A 33 -8.57 -21.05 5.72
C GLY A 33 -8.02 -19.67 5.34
N CYS A 34 -6.72 -19.55 5.11
CA CYS A 34 -6.05 -18.37 4.57
C CYS A 34 -5.40 -18.74 3.22
N THR A 35 -5.52 -17.88 2.20
CA THR A 35 -4.96 -18.12 0.86
C THR A 35 -4.15 -16.92 0.44
N VAL A 36 -2.87 -17.14 0.12
CA VAL A 36 -1.99 -16.09 -0.44
C VAL A 36 -2.35 -15.92 -1.91
N LEU A 37 -2.87 -14.73 -2.25
CA LEU A 37 -3.33 -14.38 -3.59
C LEU A 37 -2.22 -13.72 -4.42
N GLY A 38 -1.22 -13.11 -3.77
CA GLY A 38 -0.15 -12.42 -4.48
C GLY A 38 1.03 -12.06 -3.57
N VAL A 39 2.24 -12.11 -4.16
CA VAL A 39 3.49 -11.71 -3.52
C VAL A 39 4.27 -10.88 -4.53
N GLU A 40 4.42 -9.59 -4.25
CA GLU A 40 4.95 -8.61 -5.19
C GLU A 40 6.16 -7.89 -4.58
N PRO A 41 7.36 -8.48 -4.72
CA PRO A 41 8.59 -7.83 -4.31
C PRO A 41 8.98 -6.75 -5.32
N ASP A 42 9.38 -5.60 -4.80
CA ASP A 42 9.91 -4.49 -5.56
C ASP A 42 11.31 -4.15 -5.07
N HIS A 43 12.30 -4.33 -5.96
CA HIS A 43 13.72 -4.18 -5.66
C HIS A 43 14.11 -2.71 -5.39
N ASP A 44 13.54 -1.76 -6.14
CA ASP A 44 13.85 -0.33 -6.05
C ASP A 44 13.17 0.31 -4.82
N TYR A 45 11.91 -0.05 -4.58
CA TYR A 45 11.18 0.32 -3.37
C TYR A 45 11.75 -0.42 -2.15
N HIS A 46 12.43 -1.55 -2.37
CA HIS A 46 12.92 -2.49 -1.35
C HIS A 46 11.80 -2.89 -0.39
N ARG A 47 10.66 -3.27 -0.96
CA ARG A 47 9.41 -3.57 -0.26
C ARG A 47 8.69 -4.71 -0.97
N THR A 48 8.02 -5.57 -0.21
CA THR A 48 7.12 -6.58 -0.77
C THR A 48 5.72 -6.31 -0.29
N VAL A 49 4.78 -6.24 -1.23
CA VAL A 49 3.34 -6.28 -0.95
C VAL A 49 2.91 -7.73 -1.00
N ILE A 50 2.32 -8.20 0.10
CA ILE A 50 1.78 -9.57 0.20
C ILE A 50 0.28 -9.42 0.35
N THR A 51 -0.48 -10.17 -0.43
CA THR A 51 -1.94 -10.16 -0.38
C THR A 51 -2.44 -11.55 -0.07
N PHE A 52 -3.26 -11.68 0.97
CA PHE A 52 -3.94 -12.93 1.28
C PHE A 52 -5.37 -12.67 1.74
N ALA A 53 -6.25 -13.65 1.51
CA ALA A 53 -7.65 -13.55 1.87
C ALA A 53 -8.18 -14.86 2.46
N GLY A 54 -9.29 -14.77 3.18
CA GLY A 54 -9.89 -15.92 3.84
C GLY A 54 -10.92 -15.54 4.88
N GLU A 55 -11.26 -16.51 5.74
CA GLU A 55 -12.15 -16.26 6.88
C GLU A 55 -11.46 -15.34 7.90
N PRO A 56 -12.21 -14.46 8.59
CA PRO A 56 -11.66 -13.44 9.49
C PRO A 56 -10.56 -13.92 10.45
N ASP A 57 -10.80 -15.03 11.17
CA ASP A 57 -9.86 -15.56 12.15
C ASP A 57 -8.60 -16.16 11.51
N ALA A 58 -8.74 -16.82 10.36
CA ALA A 58 -7.61 -17.38 9.62
C ALA A 58 -6.70 -16.27 9.08
N VAL A 59 -7.29 -15.22 8.51
CA VAL A 59 -6.55 -14.04 8.02
C VAL A 59 -5.86 -13.31 9.18
N MET A 60 -6.51 -13.16 10.33
CA MET A 60 -5.87 -12.59 11.53
C MET A 60 -4.67 -13.43 11.98
N ASN A 61 -4.80 -14.76 12.02
CA ASN A 61 -3.70 -15.64 12.38
C ASN A 61 -2.55 -15.57 11.36
N GLY A 62 -2.86 -15.48 10.07
CA GLY A 62 -1.87 -15.25 9.01
C GLY A 62 -1.14 -13.92 9.19
N ALA A 63 -1.85 -12.84 9.50
CA ALA A 63 -1.25 -11.53 9.77
C ALA A 63 -0.32 -11.55 10.99
N VAL A 64 -0.73 -12.21 12.09
CA VAL A 64 0.13 -12.41 13.26
C VAL A 64 1.39 -13.19 12.87
N ALA A 65 1.26 -14.34 12.20
CA ALA A 65 2.38 -15.17 11.79
C ALA A 65 3.37 -14.42 10.88
N LEU A 66 2.86 -13.66 9.91
CA LEU A 66 3.67 -12.83 9.02
C LEU A 66 4.44 -11.75 9.79
N ILE A 67 3.80 -11.07 10.73
CA ILE A 67 4.46 -10.04 11.56
C ILE A 67 5.57 -10.68 12.40
N GLU A 68 5.30 -11.82 13.04
CA GLU A 68 6.27 -12.55 13.86
C GLU A 68 7.48 -13.01 13.02
N ALA A 69 7.24 -13.61 11.85
CA ALA A 69 8.29 -14.01 10.92
C ALA A 69 9.12 -12.81 10.44
N SER A 70 8.47 -11.69 10.12
CA SER A 70 9.15 -10.46 9.69
C SER A 70 10.05 -9.88 10.77
N ILE A 71 9.64 -9.93 12.05
CA ILE A 71 10.46 -9.50 13.19
C ILE A 71 11.74 -10.35 13.34
N LEU A 72 11.67 -11.64 12.98
CA LEU A 72 12.78 -12.57 13.12
C LEU A 72 13.75 -12.52 11.93
N GLU A 73 13.23 -12.35 10.71
CA GLU A 73 13.99 -12.46 9.46
C GLU A 73 14.62 -11.13 9.01
N LEU A 74 14.01 -10.00 9.38
CA LEU A 74 14.36 -8.67 8.86
C LEU A 74 15.06 -7.79 9.92
N ASP A 75 15.88 -6.85 9.44
CA ASP A 75 16.61 -5.89 10.29
C ASP A 75 16.62 -4.49 9.65
N MET A 76 15.81 -3.59 10.21
CA MET A 76 15.65 -2.22 9.71
C MET A 76 16.92 -1.40 9.74
N ARG A 77 17.92 -1.74 10.57
CA ARG A 77 19.20 -1.01 10.64
C ARG A 77 20.00 -1.11 9.34
N GLN A 78 19.73 -2.13 8.54
CA GLN A 78 20.36 -2.38 7.25
C GLN A 78 19.45 -2.02 6.07
N HIS A 79 18.19 -1.68 6.33
CA HIS A 79 17.20 -1.44 5.28
C HIS A 79 17.25 -0.01 4.74
N LYS A 80 17.31 0.08 3.41
CA LYS A 80 17.13 1.33 2.66
C LYS A 80 16.45 1.05 1.31
N GLY A 81 15.41 1.80 0.99
CA GLY A 81 14.66 1.75 -0.27
C GLY A 81 13.98 3.07 -0.57
N GLU A 82 13.46 3.24 -1.78
CA GLU A 82 12.78 4.47 -2.20
C GLU A 82 11.39 4.65 -1.57
N HIS A 83 10.79 3.57 -1.03
CA HIS A 83 9.48 3.63 -0.39
C HIS A 83 9.56 4.05 1.09
N PRO A 84 8.74 5.03 1.54
CA PRO A 84 8.69 5.41 2.94
C PRO A 84 8.28 4.25 3.83
N ARG A 85 9.07 3.99 4.88
CA ARG A 85 8.83 2.88 5.81
C ARG A 85 9.23 3.21 7.26
N MET A 86 8.54 2.62 8.22
CA MET A 86 8.83 2.79 9.66
C MET A 86 9.32 1.52 10.35
N GLY A 87 9.05 0.33 9.80
CA GLY A 87 9.40 -0.95 10.40
C GLY A 87 9.45 -2.10 9.41
N VAL A 88 9.84 -3.28 9.92
CA VAL A 88 9.94 -4.53 9.14
C VAL A 88 8.61 -4.92 8.49
N VAL A 89 7.50 -4.57 9.15
CA VAL A 89 6.16 -4.51 8.56
C VAL A 89 5.71 -3.06 8.66
N ASP A 90 5.74 -2.31 7.55
CA ASP A 90 5.38 -0.88 7.55
C ASP A 90 3.89 -0.70 7.83
N VAL A 91 3.06 -1.52 7.18
CA VAL A 91 1.61 -1.56 7.36
C VAL A 91 1.05 -2.95 7.11
N CYS A 92 0.08 -3.36 7.92
CA CYS A 92 -0.68 -4.62 7.81
C CYS A 92 -2.19 -4.30 7.93
N PRO A 93 -2.86 -3.94 6.82
CA PRO A 93 -4.28 -3.60 6.82
C PRO A 93 -5.18 -4.81 6.60
N PHE A 94 -6.32 -4.82 7.27
CA PHE A 94 -7.47 -5.67 6.96
C PHE A 94 -8.50 -4.90 6.11
N VAL A 95 -9.05 -5.57 5.10
CA VAL A 95 -9.97 -4.98 4.12
C VAL A 95 -11.21 -5.87 4.01
N PRO A 96 -12.42 -5.32 4.19
CA PRO A 96 -13.64 -6.10 4.05
C PRO A 96 -13.91 -6.41 2.57
N LEU A 97 -14.11 -7.68 2.23
CA LEU A 97 -14.44 -8.11 0.86
C LEU A 97 -15.89 -8.59 0.74
N ARG A 98 -16.27 -9.61 1.52
CA ARG A 98 -17.60 -10.23 1.43
C ARG A 98 -18.19 -10.48 2.81
N ASN A 99 -19.45 -10.10 3.00
CA ASN A 99 -20.22 -10.30 4.23
C ASN A 99 -19.49 -9.89 5.53
N THR A 100 -18.57 -8.93 5.41
CA THR A 100 -17.75 -8.43 6.52
C THR A 100 -17.79 -6.92 6.53
N THR A 101 -17.90 -6.34 7.72
CA THR A 101 -17.96 -4.90 7.93
C THR A 101 -16.57 -4.31 8.17
N MET A 102 -16.46 -2.99 8.01
CA MET A 102 -15.24 -2.26 8.34
C MET A 102 -14.89 -2.37 9.83
N GLU A 103 -15.90 -2.38 10.72
CA GLU A 103 -15.67 -2.48 12.17
C GLU A 103 -15.15 -3.86 12.55
N GLU A 104 -15.66 -4.93 11.94
CA GLU A 104 -15.11 -6.27 12.14
C GLU A 104 -13.64 -6.34 11.72
N CYS A 105 -13.26 -5.73 10.59
CA CYS A 105 -11.86 -5.63 10.19
C CYS A 105 -11.03 -4.79 11.17
N ALA A 106 -11.59 -3.71 11.72
CA ALA A 106 -10.93 -2.89 12.73
C ALA A 106 -10.70 -3.68 14.03
N ASP A 107 -11.64 -4.54 14.42
CA ASP A 107 -11.48 -5.45 15.55
C ASP A 107 -10.41 -6.51 15.30
N LEU A 108 -10.30 -7.08 14.09
CA LEU A 108 -9.20 -7.98 13.73
C LEU A 108 -7.83 -7.27 13.87
N ALA A 109 -7.72 -6.02 13.43
CA ALA A 109 -6.51 -5.24 13.57
C ALA A 109 -6.12 -5.01 15.04
N ARG A 110 -7.09 -4.63 15.89
CA ARG A 110 -6.88 -4.44 17.33
C ARG A 110 -6.45 -5.74 18.02
N GLN A 111 -7.08 -6.86 17.66
CA GLN A 111 -6.74 -8.18 18.20
C GLN A 111 -5.34 -8.64 17.75
N THR A 112 -5.00 -8.45 16.47
CA THR A 112 -3.66 -8.73 15.91
C THR A 112 -2.58 -8.04 16.72
N VAL A 113 -2.73 -6.72 16.94
CA VAL A 113 -1.79 -5.94 17.74
C VAL A 113 -1.70 -6.47 19.17
N HIS A 114 -2.82 -6.83 19.79
CA HIS A 114 -2.83 -7.38 21.14
C HIS A 114 -2.06 -8.70 21.24
N ILE A 115 -2.25 -9.61 20.28
CA ILE A 115 -1.56 -10.90 20.23
C ILE A 115 -0.06 -10.71 20.02
N VAL A 116 0.34 -9.87 19.06
CA VAL A 116 1.77 -9.58 18.80
C VAL A 116 2.42 -8.96 20.04
N ASN A 117 1.75 -8.01 20.70
CA ASN A 117 2.25 -7.37 21.93
C ASN A 117 2.48 -8.36 23.09
N GLN A 118 1.72 -9.45 23.18
CA GLN A 118 1.93 -10.46 24.21
C GLN A 118 3.19 -11.29 24.01
N ARG A 119 3.72 -11.34 22.77
CA ARG A 119 4.81 -12.23 22.35
C ARG A 119 6.09 -11.47 22.01
N HIS A 120 5.96 -10.24 21.53
CA HIS A 120 7.06 -9.41 21.05
C HIS A 120 6.98 -8.01 21.66
N ASP A 121 8.09 -7.58 22.27
CA ASP A 121 8.25 -6.22 22.80
C ASP A 121 8.72 -5.28 21.68
N VAL A 122 7.78 -4.94 20.78
CA VAL A 122 8.00 -4.06 19.62
C VAL A 122 6.94 -2.94 19.59
N PRO A 123 7.22 -1.77 19.00
CA PRO A 123 6.26 -0.66 18.99
C PRO A 123 5.16 -0.92 17.95
N LEU A 124 3.91 -0.95 18.40
CA LEU A 124 2.75 -1.27 17.56
C LEU A 124 1.79 -0.08 17.46
N PHE A 125 1.39 0.25 16.24
CA PHE A 125 0.51 1.37 15.93
C PHE A 125 -0.77 0.90 15.25
N LEU A 126 -1.90 1.46 15.66
CA LEU A 126 -3.19 1.27 15.01
C LEU A 126 -3.50 2.45 14.09
N TYR A 127 -3.98 2.15 12.87
CA TYR A 127 -4.34 3.16 11.88
C TYR A 127 -5.67 2.85 11.18
N GLY A 128 -6.13 3.80 10.35
CA GLY A 128 -7.36 3.65 9.57
C GLY A 128 -8.58 3.57 10.47
N ALA A 129 -9.52 2.68 10.16
CA ALA A 129 -10.71 2.43 10.99
C ALA A 129 -10.37 1.82 12.36
N ALA A 130 -9.20 1.22 12.52
CA ALA A 130 -8.73 0.69 13.80
C ALA A 130 -8.04 1.75 14.68
N ALA A 131 -7.80 2.96 14.15
CA ALA A 131 -7.07 4.02 14.81
C ALA A 131 -7.65 4.34 16.20
N SER A 132 -6.79 4.42 17.21
CA SER A 132 -7.19 4.82 18.57
C SER A 132 -7.59 6.30 18.67
N ARG A 133 -7.20 7.10 17.66
CA ARG A 133 -7.44 8.55 17.60
C ARG A 133 -7.57 9.02 16.15
N PRO A 134 -8.35 10.10 15.88
CA PRO A 134 -8.53 10.64 14.53
C PRO A 134 -7.23 10.98 13.79
N GLU A 135 -6.21 11.46 14.50
CA GLU A 135 -4.92 11.85 13.92
C GLU A 135 -4.12 10.68 13.35
N ARG A 136 -4.44 9.45 13.79
CA ARG A 136 -3.79 8.20 13.37
C ARG A 136 -4.46 7.54 12.17
N THR A 137 -5.58 8.08 11.69
CA THR A 137 -6.34 7.49 10.56
C THR A 137 -5.48 7.39 9.29
N VAL A 138 -4.60 8.36 9.04
CA VAL A 138 -3.78 8.43 7.83
C VAL A 138 -2.38 7.90 8.09
N LEU A 139 -2.00 6.79 7.43
CA LEU A 139 -0.70 6.14 7.59
C LEU A 139 0.49 7.10 7.39
N SER A 140 0.43 7.97 6.39
CA SER A 140 1.52 8.93 6.10
C SER A 140 1.76 9.94 7.22
N HIS A 141 0.80 10.14 8.12
CA HIS A 141 1.00 10.92 9.34
C HIS A 141 1.75 10.13 10.42
N LEU A 142 1.50 8.81 10.51
CA LEU A 142 2.15 7.91 11.47
C LEU A 142 3.58 7.55 11.10
N ARG A 143 3.89 7.38 9.81
CA ARG A 143 5.25 7.03 9.32
C ARG A 143 6.08 8.23 8.89
N LYS A 144 5.63 9.45 9.20
CA LYS A 144 6.32 10.67 8.78
C LYS A 144 7.72 10.70 9.41
N GLY A 145 8.76 10.96 8.61
CA GLY A 145 10.14 10.91 9.10
C GLY A 145 10.74 9.51 9.15
N GLU A 146 9.93 8.49 8.82
CA GLU A 146 10.37 7.12 8.54
C GLU A 146 11.13 6.47 9.71
N TYR A 147 11.88 5.42 9.42
CA TYR A 147 12.72 4.72 10.39
C TYR A 147 13.83 5.63 10.94
N GLU A 148 14.41 6.52 10.12
CA GLU A 148 15.55 7.36 10.51
C GLU A 148 15.24 8.32 11.66
N GLN A 149 13.99 8.80 11.77
CA GLN A 149 13.56 9.66 12.88
C GLN A 149 12.92 8.88 14.03
N PHE A 150 12.77 7.57 13.91
CA PHE A 150 12.02 6.75 14.86
C PHE A 150 12.71 6.67 16.23
N GLN A 151 14.04 6.61 16.27
CA GLN A 151 14.80 6.68 17.53
C GLN A 151 14.55 7.99 18.28
N ALA A 152 14.69 9.13 17.59
CA ALA A 152 14.45 10.45 18.20
C ALA A 152 13.00 10.58 18.70
N ARG A 153 12.04 10.05 17.94
CA ARG A 153 10.61 10.00 18.29
C ARG A 153 10.35 9.28 19.61
N LEU A 154 10.97 8.12 19.85
CA LEU A 154 10.80 7.34 21.09
C LEU A 154 11.61 7.88 22.27
N SER A 155 12.82 8.38 22.02
CA SER A 155 13.73 8.86 23.07
C SER A 155 13.47 10.31 23.54
N GLY A 156 12.36 10.92 23.12
CA GLY A 156 12.01 12.29 23.52
C GLY A 156 12.88 13.39 22.89
N GLY A 157 13.54 13.08 21.78
CA GLY A 157 14.28 14.06 20.98
C GLY A 157 13.35 14.93 20.12
N ASP A 158 13.96 15.81 19.32
CA ASP A 158 13.22 16.62 18.35
C ASP A 158 12.48 15.70 17.36
N THR A 159 11.15 15.81 17.35
CA THR A 159 10.30 15.00 16.48
C THR A 159 9.25 15.86 15.79
N ILE A 160 8.93 15.47 14.56
CA ILE A 160 7.85 16.09 13.78
C ILE A 160 6.46 15.59 14.19
N HIS A 161 6.39 14.61 15.08
CA HIS A 161 5.15 14.04 15.59
C HIS A 161 4.60 14.83 16.78
N THR A 162 3.28 14.91 16.84
CA THR A 162 2.55 15.41 18.01
C THR A 162 2.43 14.31 19.06
N ASP A 163 2.06 14.64 20.29
CA ASP A 163 1.80 13.64 21.34
C ASP A 163 0.77 12.58 20.93
N HIS A 164 -0.18 12.94 20.05
CA HIS A 164 -1.19 12.00 19.56
C HIS A 164 -0.65 10.99 18.55
N THR A 165 0.44 11.29 17.85
CA THR A 165 1.02 10.39 16.83
C THR A 165 2.35 9.79 17.26
N ARG A 166 3.04 10.37 18.26
CA ARG A 166 4.39 10.00 18.66
C ARG A 166 4.51 8.58 19.22
N MET A 167 3.73 8.23 20.24
CA MET A 167 3.92 6.96 20.94
C MET A 167 3.11 5.82 20.30
N PRO A 168 3.59 4.56 20.33
CA PRO A 168 2.80 3.42 19.91
C PRO A 168 1.52 3.27 20.73
N ASP A 169 0.53 2.58 20.16
CA ASP A 169 -0.68 2.19 20.89
C ASP A 169 -0.37 1.10 21.92
N LEU A 170 0.48 0.14 21.55
CA LEU A 170 0.89 -1.01 22.37
C LEU A 170 2.37 -1.32 22.15
N GLY A 171 2.98 -2.03 23.10
CA GLY A 171 4.35 -2.52 23.01
C GLY A 171 5.42 -1.51 23.41
N ALA A 172 6.64 -1.74 22.92
CA ALA A 172 7.84 -1.04 23.37
C ALA A 172 7.78 0.47 23.09
N THR A 173 8.09 1.27 24.10
CA THR A 173 8.15 2.74 24.03
C THR A 173 9.57 3.30 24.09
N GLU A 174 10.56 2.44 24.32
CA GLU A 174 11.97 2.78 24.43
C GLU A 174 12.78 2.23 23.24
N TRP A 175 13.88 2.90 22.90
CA TRP A 175 14.76 2.44 21.82
C TRP A 175 15.69 1.32 22.31
N THR A 176 15.23 0.08 22.21
CA THR A 176 16.01 -1.13 22.51
C THR A 176 16.63 -1.73 21.24
N GLU A 177 17.49 -2.75 21.39
CA GLU A 177 18.03 -3.50 20.25
C GLU A 177 16.92 -4.16 19.42
N THR A 178 15.88 -4.69 20.08
CA THR A 178 14.70 -5.26 19.40
C THR A 178 13.98 -4.20 18.59
N VAL A 179 13.74 -3.02 19.18
CA VAL A 179 13.07 -1.90 18.50
C VAL A 179 13.90 -1.36 17.33
N ALA A 180 15.23 -1.31 17.47
CA ALA A 180 16.10 -0.91 16.38
C ALA A 180 16.04 -1.89 15.20
N LYS A 181 15.95 -3.19 15.46
CA LYS A 181 15.78 -4.20 14.39
C LYS A 181 14.39 -4.15 13.76
N SER A 182 13.35 -4.05 14.57
CA SER A 182 11.96 -4.14 14.08
C SER A 182 11.44 -2.84 13.48
N GLY A 183 11.90 -1.69 13.96
CA GLY A 183 11.21 -0.41 13.76
C GLY A 183 9.79 -0.43 14.34
N GLY A 184 8.94 0.49 13.87
CA GLY A 184 7.53 0.58 14.29
C GLY A 184 6.60 -0.13 13.31
N ILE A 185 5.72 -0.99 13.84
CA ILE A 185 4.81 -1.82 13.05
C ILE A 185 3.40 -1.23 13.09
N THR A 186 2.79 -1.02 11.92
CA THR A 186 1.43 -0.46 11.83
C THR A 186 0.43 -1.53 11.40
N VAL A 187 -0.68 -1.66 12.12
CA VAL A 187 -1.78 -2.56 11.77
C VAL A 187 -3.06 -1.74 11.71
N GLY A 188 -3.99 -2.06 10.81
CA GLY A 188 -5.25 -1.32 10.77
C GLY A 188 -6.30 -1.93 9.89
N ALA A 189 -7.35 -1.17 9.63
CA ALA A 189 -8.40 -1.54 8.71
C ALA A 189 -8.74 -0.37 7.80
N ARG A 190 -9.01 -0.66 6.53
CA ARG A 190 -9.34 0.36 5.54
C ARG A 190 -10.23 -0.20 4.43
N PRO A 191 -10.92 0.66 3.67
CA PRO A 191 -11.52 0.26 2.40
C PRO A 191 -10.47 -0.29 1.43
N ILE A 192 -10.96 -0.91 0.36
CA ILE A 192 -10.14 -1.28 -0.78
C ILE A 192 -9.44 -0.01 -1.29
N LEU A 193 -8.17 -0.16 -1.63
CA LEU A 193 -7.30 0.89 -2.14
C LEU A 193 -6.49 0.24 -3.25
N VAL A 194 -6.45 0.87 -4.41
CA VAL A 194 -5.68 0.37 -5.56
C VAL A 194 -4.35 1.11 -5.62
N ALA A 195 -3.26 0.38 -5.45
CA ALA A 195 -1.92 0.90 -5.70
C ALA A 195 -1.70 0.89 -7.21
N TYR A 196 -1.59 2.08 -7.80
CA TYR A 196 -1.58 2.29 -9.24
C TYR A 196 -0.41 3.21 -9.61
N ASN A 197 0.58 2.66 -10.32
CA ASN A 197 1.72 3.41 -10.79
C ASN A 197 1.56 3.73 -12.27
N VAL A 198 1.74 4.99 -12.66
CA VAL A 198 1.76 5.38 -14.07
C VAL A 198 3.22 5.56 -14.52
N ASN A 199 3.61 4.80 -15.54
CA ASN A 199 4.98 4.77 -16.03
C ASN A 199 5.22 5.96 -16.96
N VAL A 200 6.31 6.69 -16.69
CA VAL A 200 6.71 7.90 -17.41
C VAL A 200 8.05 7.61 -18.09
N ASP A 201 8.12 7.88 -19.40
CA ASP A 201 9.34 7.70 -20.22
C ASP A 201 10.37 8.80 -19.93
N GLU A 202 10.92 8.74 -18.71
CA GLU A 202 12.02 9.58 -18.27
C GLU A 202 12.89 8.86 -17.24
N ARG A 203 14.13 9.32 -17.06
CA ARG A 203 15.01 8.87 -15.97
C ARG A 203 15.11 9.91 -14.87
N GLY A 204 15.30 9.46 -13.62
CA GLY A 204 15.57 10.34 -12.47
C GLY A 204 14.35 11.06 -11.88
N ALA A 205 13.15 10.78 -12.41
CA ALA A 205 11.87 11.20 -11.86
C ALA A 205 11.67 12.73 -11.75
N LYS A 206 12.08 13.50 -12.76
CA LYS A 206 11.95 14.97 -12.74
C LYS A 206 10.52 15.42 -13.00
N VAL A 207 9.88 14.86 -14.02
CA VAL A 207 8.50 15.13 -14.42
C VAL A 207 7.54 14.37 -13.52
N SER A 208 7.77 13.09 -13.23
CA SER A 208 6.92 12.27 -12.36
C SER A 208 6.80 12.85 -10.95
N LYS A 209 7.88 13.42 -10.37
CA LYS A 209 7.79 14.14 -9.06
C LYS A 209 6.88 15.36 -9.13
N LYS A 210 6.89 16.09 -10.26
CA LYS A 210 5.98 17.22 -10.48
C LYS A 210 4.55 16.72 -10.60
N ILE A 211 4.30 15.71 -11.43
CA ILE A 211 2.97 15.14 -11.65
C ILE A 211 2.41 14.59 -10.33
N GLY A 212 3.16 13.74 -9.62
CA GLY A 212 2.72 13.15 -8.35
C GLY A 212 2.29 14.19 -7.30
N SER A 213 2.97 15.34 -7.25
CA SER A 213 2.58 16.44 -6.36
C SER A 213 1.39 17.29 -6.84
N ILE A 214 1.08 17.27 -8.15
CA ILE A 214 -0.10 17.92 -8.74
C ILE A 214 -1.33 17.04 -8.60
N VAL A 215 -1.21 15.74 -8.87
CA VAL A 215 -2.36 14.82 -8.89
C VAL A 215 -2.83 14.44 -7.49
N ARG A 216 -1.93 14.24 -6.53
CA ARG A 216 -2.31 13.84 -5.16
C ARG A 216 -3.21 14.89 -4.50
N SER A 217 -4.25 14.47 -3.80
CA SER A 217 -5.26 15.38 -3.22
C SER A 217 -4.69 16.43 -2.27
N SER A 218 -3.62 16.09 -1.55
CA SER A 218 -2.94 17.01 -0.64
C SER A 218 -2.18 18.14 -1.34
N GLY A 219 -1.92 18.01 -2.65
CA GLY A 219 -1.22 18.97 -3.49
C GLY A 219 0.16 19.39 -2.94
N ARG A 220 0.44 20.71 -3.05
CA ARG A 220 1.75 21.31 -2.77
C ARG A 220 1.69 22.30 -1.61
N LEU A 221 2.70 22.22 -0.74
CA LEU A 221 2.93 23.22 0.30
C LEU A 221 3.77 24.36 -0.30
N LEU A 222 3.18 25.54 -0.41
CA LEU A 222 3.83 26.76 -0.84
C LEU A 222 4.33 27.52 0.39
N LYS A 223 5.57 28.00 0.34
CA LYS A 223 6.22 28.73 1.42
C LYS A 223 6.60 30.11 0.93
N SER A 224 6.39 31.14 1.76
CA SER A 224 6.98 32.46 1.54
C SER A 224 8.30 32.57 2.30
N ASP A 225 9.17 33.49 1.86
CA ASP A 225 10.45 33.78 2.53
C ASP A 225 10.26 34.27 3.97
N GLY A 226 9.13 34.91 4.26
CA GLY A 226 8.73 35.32 5.61
C GLY A 226 8.18 34.19 6.50
N GLY A 227 8.28 32.93 6.07
CA GLY A 227 7.85 31.75 6.85
C GLY A 227 6.37 31.39 6.75
N GLY A 228 5.59 32.13 5.95
CA GLY A 228 4.18 31.83 5.68
C GLY A 228 4.03 30.52 4.90
N LYS A 229 2.99 29.75 5.20
CA LYS A 229 2.72 28.44 4.58
C LYS A 229 1.27 28.38 4.11
N VAL A 230 1.06 28.09 2.83
CA VAL A 230 -0.26 27.81 2.26
C VAL A 230 -0.20 26.53 1.44
N ARG A 231 -1.28 25.75 1.43
CA ARG A 231 -1.33 24.50 0.66
C ARG A 231 -2.28 24.67 -0.51
N SER A 232 -1.76 24.50 -1.72
CA SER A 232 -2.59 24.35 -2.92
C SER A 232 -3.06 22.91 -3.01
N ARG A 233 -4.35 22.69 -3.25
CA ARG A 233 -4.92 21.34 -3.41
C ARG A 233 -4.47 20.72 -4.73
N GLY A 234 -4.43 19.39 -4.78
CA GLY A 234 -4.17 18.67 -6.01
C GLY A 234 -5.40 18.51 -6.89
N MET A 235 -5.19 17.94 -8.07
CA MET A 235 -6.21 17.78 -9.11
C MET A 235 -7.18 16.61 -8.83
N LEU A 236 -6.67 15.50 -8.29
CA LEU A 236 -7.48 14.30 -8.08
C LEU A 236 -7.94 14.20 -6.63
N THR A 237 -9.16 13.71 -6.44
CA THR A 237 -9.76 13.48 -5.12
C THR A 237 -9.42 12.06 -4.67
N SER A 238 -9.22 11.86 -3.36
CA SER A 238 -8.90 10.54 -2.79
C SER A 238 -7.66 9.87 -3.37
N VAL A 239 -6.64 10.66 -3.74
CA VAL A 239 -5.36 10.16 -4.27
C VAL A 239 -4.21 10.59 -3.37
N GLN A 240 -3.38 9.62 -2.99
CA GLN A 240 -2.02 9.88 -2.51
C GLN A 240 -1.05 9.60 -3.66
N GLY A 241 0.05 10.34 -3.74
CA GLY A 241 1.01 10.09 -4.80
C GLY A 241 2.36 10.76 -4.62
N MET A 242 3.35 10.20 -5.32
CA MET A 242 4.72 10.68 -5.41
C MET A 242 5.33 10.29 -6.75
N GLY A 243 6.47 10.90 -7.09
CA GLY A 243 7.26 10.49 -8.26
C GLY A 243 8.56 9.83 -7.80
N VAL A 244 8.87 8.67 -8.37
CA VAL A 244 10.07 7.88 -8.03
C VAL A 244 10.74 7.34 -9.29
N PRO A 245 12.07 7.17 -9.31
CA PRO A 245 12.74 6.46 -10.38
C PRO A 245 12.49 4.95 -10.27
N VAL A 246 12.51 4.25 -11.40
CA VAL A 246 12.57 2.78 -11.47
C VAL A 246 13.79 2.44 -12.33
N ASP A 247 14.93 2.31 -11.66
CA ASP A 247 16.24 2.30 -12.32
C ASP A 247 16.45 1.01 -13.11
N GLU A 248 15.87 -0.11 -12.66
CA GLU A 248 15.94 -1.39 -13.36
C GLU A 248 15.32 -1.35 -14.76
N LEU A 249 14.20 -0.62 -14.89
CA LEU A 249 13.49 -0.44 -16.15
C LEU A 249 13.99 0.81 -16.92
N GLY A 250 14.81 1.64 -16.29
CA GLY A 250 15.31 2.88 -16.89
C GLY A 250 14.22 3.93 -17.15
N ILE A 251 13.15 3.90 -16.36
CA ILE A 251 11.97 4.78 -16.41
C ILE A 251 11.77 5.50 -15.06
N SER A 252 10.66 6.22 -14.92
CA SER A 252 10.17 6.68 -13.62
C SER A 252 8.66 6.45 -13.51
N GLN A 253 8.13 6.53 -12.30
CA GLN A 253 6.72 6.31 -12.04
C GLN A 253 6.10 7.48 -11.29
N VAL A 254 4.87 7.80 -11.65
CA VAL A 254 3.94 8.48 -10.74
C VAL A 254 3.25 7.40 -9.94
N SER A 255 3.79 7.11 -8.75
CA SER A 255 3.24 6.10 -7.85
C SER A 255 2.08 6.67 -7.07
N MET A 256 0.92 6.02 -7.15
CA MET A 256 -0.32 6.50 -6.54
C MET A 256 -1.00 5.41 -5.72
N ASN A 257 -1.66 5.85 -4.65
CA ASN A 257 -2.70 5.07 -3.98
C ASN A 257 -4.03 5.75 -4.28
N LEU A 258 -4.90 5.05 -5.02
CA LEU A 258 -6.29 5.45 -5.24
C LEU A 258 -7.11 4.93 -4.05
N LEU A 259 -7.44 5.83 -3.12
CA LEU A 259 -8.14 5.49 -1.87
C LEU A 259 -9.62 5.19 -2.09
N ASP A 260 -10.16 5.64 -3.23
CA ASP A 260 -11.54 5.49 -3.66
C ASP A 260 -11.55 5.54 -5.19
N VAL A 261 -11.75 4.39 -5.81
CA VAL A 261 -11.73 4.22 -7.28
C VAL A 261 -13.00 4.75 -7.94
N ASP A 262 -14.10 4.92 -7.19
CA ASP A 262 -15.31 5.55 -7.70
C ASP A 262 -15.10 7.07 -7.79
N ALA A 263 -14.46 7.65 -6.77
CA ALA A 263 -14.11 9.06 -6.75
C ALA A 263 -12.96 9.41 -7.72
N CYS A 264 -12.03 8.49 -7.95
CA CYS A 264 -10.96 8.64 -8.93
C CYS A 264 -10.71 7.32 -9.69
N PRO A 265 -11.40 7.10 -10.83
CA PRO A 265 -11.20 5.90 -11.64
C PRO A 265 -9.79 5.82 -12.25
N LEU A 266 -9.34 4.59 -12.55
CA LEU A 266 -8.00 4.31 -13.11
C LEU A 266 -7.72 5.10 -14.38
N HIS A 267 -8.67 5.12 -15.32
CA HIS A 267 -8.53 5.84 -16.58
C HIS A 267 -8.43 7.35 -16.37
N VAL A 268 -9.13 7.92 -15.38
CA VAL A 268 -9.02 9.34 -15.03
C VAL A 268 -7.62 9.66 -14.48
N ALA A 269 -7.11 8.82 -13.56
CA ALA A 269 -5.78 8.98 -13.02
C ALA A 269 -4.69 8.88 -14.11
N PHE A 270 -4.81 7.89 -14.99
CA PHE A 270 -3.90 7.67 -16.12
C PHE A 270 -3.91 8.85 -17.11
N LYS A 271 -5.08 9.23 -17.64
CA LYS A 271 -5.20 10.32 -18.63
C LYS A 271 -4.85 11.69 -18.04
N THR A 272 -5.05 11.89 -16.73
CA THR A 272 -4.57 13.11 -16.06
C THR A 272 -3.05 13.14 -16.01
N CYS A 273 -2.39 12.03 -15.67
CA CYS A 273 -0.93 11.94 -15.71
C CYS A 273 -0.39 12.12 -17.14
N GLU A 274 -1.06 11.53 -18.14
CA GLU A 274 -0.69 11.64 -19.56
C GLU A 274 -0.71 13.09 -20.03
N SER A 275 -1.80 13.81 -19.74
CA SER A 275 -1.95 15.23 -20.07
C SER A 275 -0.85 16.09 -19.45
N LEU A 276 -0.54 15.87 -18.16
CA LEU A 276 0.51 16.61 -17.44
C LEU A 276 1.93 16.24 -17.90
N ALA A 277 2.14 15.01 -18.37
CA ALA A 277 3.41 14.60 -18.96
C ALA A 277 3.64 15.28 -20.32
N ALA A 278 2.58 15.39 -21.13
CA ALA A 278 2.61 16.08 -22.41
C ALA A 278 2.96 17.57 -22.28
N ASP A 279 2.51 18.25 -21.22
CA ASP A 279 2.92 19.63 -20.88
C ASP A 279 4.44 19.79 -20.63
N HIS A 280 5.15 18.66 -20.47
CA HIS A 280 6.58 18.59 -20.26
C HIS A 280 7.33 17.89 -21.41
N ASP A 281 6.68 17.67 -22.55
CA ASP A 281 7.21 16.94 -23.71
C ASP A 281 7.69 15.51 -23.36
N VAL A 282 7.05 14.88 -22.38
CA VAL A 282 7.33 13.51 -21.94
C VAL A 282 6.11 12.62 -22.18
N SER A 283 6.34 11.40 -22.63
CA SER A 283 5.28 10.41 -22.88
C SER A 283 5.15 9.44 -21.71
N LEU A 284 4.00 8.76 -21.63
CA LEU A 284 3.83 7.62 -20.74
C LEU A 284 4.22 6.32 -21.45
N CYS A 285 4.68 5.33 -20.70
CA CYS A 285 5.01 3.98 -21.17
C CYS A 285 4.23 2.91 -20.40
N GLY A 286 2.91 3.09 -20.32
CA GLY A 286 1.98 2.19 -19.65
C GLY A 286 1.81 2.48 -18.16
N SER A 287 1.34 1.48 -17.42
CA SER A 287 1.09 1.58 -15.99
C SER A 287 1.15 0.20 -15.33
N GLU A 288 0.98 0.19 -14.02
CA GLU A 288 1.07 -0.99 -13.18
C GLU A 288 0.03 -0.90 -12.07
N VAL A 289 -0.70 -1.98 -11.88
CA VAL A 289 -1.47 -2.23 -10.66
C VAL A 289 -0.60 -3.10 -9.77
N VAL A 290 -0.37 -2.64 -8.54
CA VAL A 290 0.34 -3.40 -7.50
C VAL A 290 -0.71 -3.98 -6.56
N GLY A 291 -0.78 -5.30 -6.45
CA GLY A 291 -1.76 -6.06 -5.73
C GLY A 291 -3.02 -6.30 -6.56
N LEU A 292 -4.15 -6.33 -5.85
CA LEU A 292 -5.44 -6.61 -6.46
C LEU A 292 -6.21 -5.33 -6.78
N VAL A 293 -7.09 -5.43 -7.78
CA VAL A 293 -8.01 -4.37 -8.21
C VAL A 293 -9.46 -4.91 -8.25
N PRO A 294 -10.47 -4.14 -7.83
CA PRO A 294 -11.87 -4.52 -8.01
C PRO A 294 -12.23 -4.64 -9.50
N LEU A 295 -13.03 -5.65 -9.84
CA LEU A 295 -13.55 -5.85 -11.20
C LEU A 295 -14.22 -4.58 -11.72
N GLN A 296 -15.06 -3.93 -10.91
CA GLN A 296 -15.79 -2.74 -11.33
C GLN A 296 -14.84 -1.61 -11.80
N ALA A 297 -13.69 -1.43 -11.15
CA ALA A 297 -12.72 -0.40 -11.56
C ALA A 297 -12.12 -0.69 -12.94
N MET A 298 -11.93 -1.98 -13.27
CA MET A 298 -11.50 -2.41 -14.60
C MET A 298 -12.61 -2.27 -15.64
N LEU A 299 -13.87 -2.58 -15.28
CA LEU A 299 -15.01 -2.38 -16.18
C LEU A 299 -15.22 -0.91 -16.53
N ASP A 300 -15.12 -0.02 -15.55
CA ASP A 300 -15.26 1.43 -15.76
C ASP A 300 -14.14 1.99 -16.66
N ALA A 301 -12.91 1.50 -16.48
CA ALA A 301 -11.81 1.83 -17.37
C ALA A 301 -12.01 1.25 -18.78
N GLY A 302 -12.49 0.01 -18.88
CA GLY A 302 -12.80 -0.65 -20.14
C GLY A 302 -13.81 0.12 -20.95
N LEU A 303 -14.91 0.55 -20.32
CA LEU A 303 -15.98 1.30 -20.97
C LEU A 303 -15.51 2.67 -21.48
N PHE A 304 -14.53 3.28 -20.80
CA PHE A 304 -13.90 4.51 -21.29
C PHE A 304 -13.10 4.29 -22.58
N PHE A 305 -12.38 3.17 -22.70
CA PHE A 305 -11.54 2.87 -23.86
C PHE A 305 -12.29 2.18 -25.01
N ASP A 306 -13.31 1.37 -24.70
CA ASP A 306 -14.21 0.72 -25.66
C ASP A 306 -15.68 0.87 -25.20
N PRO A 307 -16.36 1.97 -25.59
CA PRO A 307 -17.74 2.24 -25.19
C PRO A 307 -18.79 1.27 -25.75
N GLU A 308 -18.43 0.49 -26.77
CA GLU A 308 -19.34 -0.45 -27.43
C GLU A 308 -19.23 -1.88 -26.88
N ALA A 309 -18.20 -2.15 -26.06
CA ALA A 309 -18.05 -3.42 -25.37
C ALA A 309 -19.20 -3.65 -24.37
N SER A 310 -19.68 -4.90 -24.32
CA SER A 310 -20.89 -5.26 -23.54
C SER A 310 -20.69 -6.43 -22.57
N ASP A 311 -19.51 -7.05 -22.58
CA ASP A 311 -19.16 -8.13 -21.67
C ASP A 311 -17.87 -7.82 -20.88
N ASP A 312 -17.80 -8.36 -19.66
CA ASP A 312 -16.72 -8.08 -18.72
C ASP A 312 -15.33 -8.43 -19.27
N ARG A 313 -15.21 -9.49 -20.08
CA ARG A 313 -13.90 -9.91 -20.60
C ARG A 313 -13.37 -8.93 -21.64
N THR A 314 -14.24 -8.48 -22.53
CA THR A 314 -13.88 -7.48 -23.54
C THR A 314 -13.55 -6.14 -22.87
N LEU A 315 -14.35 -5.71 -21.88
CA LEU A 315 -14.09 -4.48 -21.13
C LEU A 315 -12.75 -4.54 -20.36
N VAL A 316 -12.47 -5.65 -19.67
CA VAL A 316 -11.19 -5.84 -18.96
C VAL A 316 -10.02 -5.81 -19.95
N THR A 317 -10.15 -6.44 -21.11
CA THR A 317 -9.12 -6.41 -22.15
C THR A 317 -8.87 -4.98 -22.64
N ALA A 318 -9.94 -4.22 -22.94
CA ALA A 318 -9.84 -2.82 -23.36
C ALA A 318 -9.19 -1.94 -22.28
N ALA A 319 -9.49 -2.17 -21.00
CA ALA A 319 -8.84 -1.48 -19.88
C ALA A 319 -7.34 -1.79 -19.82
N MET A 320 -6.96 -3.08 -19.93
CA MET A 320 -5.56 -3.51 -19.90
C MET A 320 -4.75 -2.87 -21.03
N ASP A 321 -5.29 -2.86 -22.25
CA ASP A 321 -4.64 -2.27 -23.42
C ASP A 321 -4.59 -0.74 -23.32
N GLY A 322 -5.68 -0.10 -22.94
CA GLY A 322 -5.79 1.36 -22.85
C GLY A 322 -4.96 1.99 -21.74
N LEU A 323 -4.81 1.30 -20.61
CA LEU A 323 -3.93 1.72 -19.51
C LEU A 323 -2.47 1.27 -19.72
N GLY A 324 -2.24 0.29 -20.60
CA GLY A 324 -0.91 -0.27 -20.83
C GLY A 324 -0.39 -1.08 -19.65
N LEU A 325 -1.27 -1.86 -18.99
CA LEU A 325 -0.93 -2.68 -17.81
C LEU A 325 0.11 -3.77 -18.09
N ASN A 326 0.27 -4.16 -19.36
CA ASN A 326 1.22 -5.17 -19.81
C ASN A 326 2.44 -4.59 -20.57
N HIS A 327 2.69 -3.28 -20.47
CA HIS A 327 3.80 -2.65 -21.20
C HIS A 327 5.18 -3.05 -20.63
N HIS A 328 5.35 -2.88 -19.31
CA HIS A 328 6.59 -3.24 -18.60
C HIS A 328 6.37 -4.32 -17.52
N HIS A 329 5.11 -4.51 -17.11
CA HIS A 329 4.72 -5.38 -16.00
C HIS A 329 3.83 -6.50 -16.54
N ARG A 330 3.63 -7.56 -15.76
CA ARG A 330 2.61 -8.59 -16.07
C ARG A 330 1.35 -8.26 -15.27
N PHE A 331 0.23 -8.15 -15.95
CA PHE A 331 -1.10 -8.10 -15.36
C PHE A 331 -1.91 -9.28 -15.88
N ASP A 332 -2.17 -10.24 -15.00
CA ASP A 332 -3.07 -11.37 -15.26
C ASP A 332 -4.40 -11.11 -14.57
N PRO A 333 -5.50 -10.92 -15.31
CA PRO A 333 -6.77 -10.54 -14.69
C PRO A 333 -7.34 -11.66 -13.80
N HIS A 334 -6.92 -12.92 -13.95
CA HIS A 334 -7.35 -14.00 -13.04
C HIS A 334 -6.59 -14.02 -11.72
N GLU A 335 -5.44 -13.37 -11.64
CA GLU A 335 -4.63 -13.25 -10.43
C GLU A 335 -4.82 -11.87 -9.76
N HIS A 336 -5.07 -10.82 -10.56
CA HIS A 336 -5.04 -9.43 -10.07
C HIS A 336 -6.42 -8.81 -9.90
N ILE A 337 -7.49 -9.37 -10.48
CA ILE A 337 -8.85 -8.89 -10.22
C ILE A 337 -9.43 -9.65 -9.04
N ILE A 338 -9.80 -8.96 -7.96
CA ILE A 338 -10.25 -9.55 -6.68
C ILE A 338 -11.30 -10.64 -6.93
N GLU A 339 -12.37 -10.30 -7.64
CA GLU A 339 -13.50 -11.19 -7.87
C GLU A 339 -13.12 -12.42 -8.72
N TRP A 340 -12.14 -12.29 -9.63
CA TRP A 340 -11.70 -13.40 -10.48
C TRP A 340 -10.66 -14.27 -9.79
N ALA A 341 -9.75 -13.69 -9.00
CA ALA A 341 -8.79 -14.39 -8.17
C ALA A 341 -9.49 -15.27 -7.12
N LEU A 342 -10.48 -14.70 -6.43
CA LEU A 342 -11.26 -15.43 -5.43
C LEU A 342 -12.03 -16.61 -6.03
N ASN A 343 -12.59 -16.45 -7.23
CA ASN A 343 -13.29 -17.55 -7.91
C ASN A 343 -12.35 -18.67 -8.39
N SER A 344 -11.07 -18.35 -8.59
CA SER A 344 -10.06 -19.30 -9.08
C SER A 344 -9.45 -20.12 -7.94
N GLU A 345 -9.30 -19.52 -6.75
CA GLU A 345 -8.55 -20.13 -5.64
C GLU A 345 -9.40 -20.50 -4.42
N VAL A 346 -10.50 -19.79 -4.15
CA VAL A 346 -11.39 -20.08 -3.01
C VAL A 346 -12.50 -21.03 -3.49
N LYS A 347 -12.24 -22.34 -3.41
CA LYS A 347 -13.30 -23.35 -3.61
C LYS A 347 -14.44 -23.15 -2.59
N PRO A 348 -15.70 -23.37 -3.01
CA PRO A 348 -16.87 -23.18 -2.14
C PRO A 348 -16.90 -24.07 -0.90
#